data_AF-A0A962I2L5-F1
#
_entry.id   AF-A0A962I2L5-F1
#
_cell.length_a   1.000
_cell.length_b   1.000
_cell.length_c   1.000
_cell.angle_alpha   90.00
_cell.angle_beta   90.00
_cell.angle_gamma   90.00
#
_symmetry.space_group_name_H-M   'P 1'
#
loop_
_entity.id
_entity.type
_entity.pdbx_description
1 polymer ?
#
loop_
_entity_poly.entity_id
_entity_poly.type
_entity_poly.pdbx_seq_one_letter_code
_entity_poly.pdbx_strand_id
1 'polypeptide(L)'
;MPFDNRLRRTLRRLDRAPRPIRRWLVSSALGRTIHFVGTAGLSIDELSPERAVVSVANKRRVQNHIGTVHAAAMALLAETATGLALGMHLHDEAVPVIKQMSVDFLR
;
A
#
# COMPACT_ATOMS: atom_id res chain seq x y z
N MET A 1 -0.29 24.38 7.26
CA MET A 1 0.12 23.25 8.11
C MET A 1 -0.19 21.96 7.34
N PRO A 2 0.68 20.93 7.33
CA PRO A 2 0.32 19.67 6.70
C PRO A 2 -0.88 19.08 7.46
N PHE A 3 -1.96 18.76 6.75
CA PHE A 3 -3.20 18.27 7.33
C PHE A 3 -2.99 16.97 8.10
N ASP A 4 -3.62 16.83 9.27
CA ASP A 4 -3.52 15.64 10.13
C ASP A 4 -4.76 14.74 9.97
N ASN A 5 -4.77 13.95 8.91
CA ASN A 5 -5.89 13.07 8.59
C ASN A 5 -5.89 11.77 9.43
N ARG A 6 -6.98 11.00 9.35
CA ARG A 6 -7.19 9.75 10.10
C ARG A 6 -6.08 8.73 9.84
N LEU A 7 -5.57 8.66 8.61
CA LEU A 7 -4.47 7.76 8.24
C LEU A 7 -3.19 8.15 8.99
N ARG A 8 -2.79 9.43 8.95
CA ARG A 8 -1.64 9.97 9.70
C ARG A 8 -1.78 9.74 11.20
N ARG A 9 -2.94 10.04 11.78
CA ARG A 9 -3.22 9.81 13.21
C ARG A 9 -3.09 8.34 13.60
N THR A 10 -3.52 7.43 12.73
CA THR A 10 -3.39 5.98 12.95
C THR A 10 -1.93 5.56 12.91
N LEU A 11 -1.17 6.03 11.91
CA LEU A 11 0.26 5.73 11.79
C LEU A 11 1.06 6.25 12.99
N ARG A 12 0.81 7.46 13.48
CA ARG A 12 1.49 7.99 14.69
C ARG A 12 1.27 7.14 15.94
N ARG A 13 0.10 6.49 16.06
CA ARG A 13 -0.15 5.57 17.18
C ARG A 13 0.71 4.31 17.06
N LEU A 14 0.92 3.84 15.82
CA LEU A 14 1.76 2.68 15.51
C LEU A 14 3.27 3.00 15.56
N ASP A 15 3.66 4.27 15.39
CA ASP A 15 5.06 4.72 15.48
C ASP A 15 5.74 4.49 16.83
N ARG A 16 4.96 4.27 17.89
CA ARG A 16 5.49 3.94 19.22
C ARG A 16 6.09 2.53 19.29
N ALA A 17 5.78 1.67 18.33
CA ALA A 17 6.31 0.31 18.28
C ALA A 17 7.70 0.26 17.60
N PRO A 18 8.58 -0.69 17.99
CA PRO A 18 9.84 -0.93 17.29
C PRO A 18 9.63 -1.17 15.78
N ARG A 19 10.53 -0.65 14.94
CA ARG A 19 10.43 -0.69 13.47
C ARG A 19 9.91 -2.00 12.84
N PRO A 20 10.43 -3.20 13.19
CA PRO A 20 9.94 -4.45 12.58
C PRO A 20 8.50 -4.76 12.97
N ILE A 21 8.12 -4.49 14.22
CA ILE A 21 6.76 -4.66 14.73
C ILE A 21 5.83 -3.65 14.07
N ARG A 22 6.27 -2.39 13.95
CA ARG A 22 5.52 -1.33 13.26
C ARG A 22 5.20 -1.71 11.82
N ARG A 23 6.18 -2.18 11.05
CA ARG A 23 5.98 -2.63 9.66
C ARG A 23 4.89 -3.70 9.58
N TRP A 24 4.98 -4.71 10.45
CA TRP A 24 3.99 -5.79 10.51
C TRP A 24 2.60 -5.28 10.89
N LEU A 25 2.50 -4.40 11.89
CA LEU A 25 1.23 -3.81 12.32
C LEU A 25 0.56 -2.99 11.22
N VAL A 26 1.33 -2.10 10.55
CA VAL A 26 0.83 -1.27 9.46
C VAL A 26 0.37 -2.15 8.29
N SER A 27 1.20 -3.10 7.87
CA SER A 27 0.85 -4.05 6.80
C SER A 27 -0.39 -4.87 7.14
N SER A 28 -0.50 -5.38 8.36
CA SER A 28 -1.65 -6.18 8.80
C SER A 28 -2.93 -5.36 8.88
N ALA A 29 -2.87 -4.15 9.43
CA ALA A 29 -4.02 -3.26 9.55
C ALA A 29 -4.56 -2.85 8.17
N LEU A 30 -3.69 -2.33 7.30
CA LEU A 30 -4.09 -1.88 5.97
C LEU A 30 -4.49 -3.04 5.05
N GLY A 31 -3.83 -4.21 5.15
CA GLY A 31 -4.21 -5.40 4.40
C GLY A 31 -5.57 -5.99 4.81
N ARG A 32 -6.02 -5.76 6.05
CA ARG A 32 -7.37 -6.11 6.50
C ARG A 32 -8.42 -5.11 6.01
N THR A 33 -8.08 -3.83 5.92
CA THR A 33 -8.99 -2.79 5.42
C THR A 33 -9.14 -2.86 3.90
N ILE A 34 -8.05 -3.10 3.17
CA ILE A 34 -8.03 -3.17 1.71
C ILE A 34 -7.98 -4.64 1.30
N HIS A 35 -9.14 -5.28 1.19
CA HIS A 35 -9.24 -6.73 1.02
C HIS A 35 -8.37 -7.29 -0.12
N PHE A 36 -8.30 -6.61 -1.27
CA PHE A 36 -7.52 -7.11 -2.41
C PHE A 36 -6.01 -7.07 -2.19
N VAL A 37 -5.50 -6.08 -1.44
CA VAL A 37 -4.10 -6.03 -0.96
C VAL A 37 -3.81 -7.25 -0.07
N GLY A 38 -4.72 -7.59 0.83
CA GLY A 38 -4.61 -8.78 1.69
C GLY A 38 -4.63 -10.09 0.90
N THR A 39 -5.54 -10.22 -0.09
CA THR A 39 -5.62 -11.39 -0.97
C THR A 39 -4.32 -11.59 -1.75
N ALA A 40 -3.83 -10.55 -2.41
CA ALA A 40 -2.58 -10.58 -3.16
C ALA A 40 -1.32 -10.68 -2.28
N GLY A 41 -1.45 -10.42 -0.97
CA GLY A 41 -0.35 -10.57 -0.01
C GLY A 41 0.72 -9.48 -0.16
N LEU A 42 0.30 -8.28 -0.54
CA LEU A 42 1.16 -7.10 -0.57
C LEU A 42 1.56 -6.69 0.85
N SER A 43 2.78 -6.19 1.02
CA SER A 43 3.31 -5.69 2.29
C SER A 43 3.59 -4.20 2.19
N ILE A 44 3.15 -3.43 3.18
CA ILE A 44 3.41 -1.99 3.29
C ILE A 44 4.61 -1.82 4.21
N ASP A 45 5.77 -1.62 3.57
CA ASP A 45 7.07 -1.64 4.22
C ASP A 45 7.38 -0.31 4.91
N GLU A 46 6.91 0.77 4.30
CA GLU A 46 7.05 2.15 4.79
C GLU A 46 5.86 2.96 4.33
N LEU A 47 5.34 3.81 5.23
CA LEU A 47 4.34 4.81 4.89
C LEU A 47 4.57 6.05 5.74
N SER A 48 4.93 7.15 5.10
CA SER A 48 5.10 8.48 5.67
C SER A 48 4.53 9.53 4.70
N PRO A 49 4.44 10.81 5.11
CA PRO A 49 4.12 11.89 4.19
C PRO A 49 5.07 11.98 2.98
N GLU A 50 6.32 11.59 3.14
CA GLU A 50 7.36 11.73 2.12
C GLU A 50 7.47 10.48 1.23
N ARG A 51 7.05 9.31 1.72
CA ARG A 51 7.32 8.04 1.04
C ARG A 51 6.28 6.95 1.35
N ALA A 52 5.90 6.20 0.31
CA ALA A 52 5.16 4.95 0.43
C ALA A 52 5.95 3.83 -0.25
N VAL A 53 6.21 2.74 0.48
CA VAL A 53 6.87 1.54 -0.05
C VAL A 53 5.95 0.35 0.13
N VAL A 54 5.62 -0.28 -0.99
CA VAL A 54 4.83 -1.50 -1.03
C VAL A 54 5.64 -2.55 -1.77
N SER A 55 5.68 -3.77 -1.21
CA SER A 55 6.34 -4.91 -1.84
C SER A 55 5.38 -6.07 -2.04
N VAL A 56 5.71 -6.91 -3.02
CA VAL A 56 5.04 -8.19 -3.28
C VAL A 56 6.10 -9.27 -3.39
N ALA A 57 5.91 -10.36 -2.64
CA ALA A 57 6.77 -11.53 -2.76
C ALA A 57 6.27 -12.40 -3.93
N ASN A 58 7.18 -12.88 -4.78
CA ASN A 58 6.83 -13.82 -5.84
C ASN A 58 6.37 -15.17 -5.23
N LYS A 59 5.05 -15.35 -5.12
CA LYS A 59 4.39 -16.51 -4.52
C LYS A 59 3.26 -16.98 -5.43
N ARG A 60 2.91 -18.27 -5.36
CA ARG A 60 1.88 -18.92 -6.20
C ARG A 60 0.58 -18.13 -6.39
N ARG A 61 0.10 -17.45 -5.35
CA ARG A 61 -1.15 -16.65 -5.39
C ARG A 61 -1.11 -15.43 -6.32
N VAL A 62 0.08 -14.91 -6.61
CA VAL A 62 0.32 -13.70 -7.43
C VAL A 62 1.22 -14.02 -8.61
N GLN A 63 1.46 -15.30 -8.89
CA GLN A 63 2.23 -15.71 -10.05
C GLN A 63 1.34 -15.72 -11.30
N ASN A 64 1.94 -15.37 -12.44
CA ASN A 64 1.37 -15.72 -13.73
C ASN A 64 1.69 -17.19 -14.07
N HIS A 65 1.22 -17.63 -15.24
CA HIS A 65 1.40 -19.00 -15.74
C HIS A 65 2.87 -19.36 -16.05
N ILE A 66 3.79 -18.40 -16.08
CA ILE A 66 5.24 -18.63 -16.27
C ILE A 66 6.06 -18.50 -14.98
N GLY A 67 5.41 -18.37 -13.81
CA GLY A 67 6.08 -18.38 -12.51
C GLY A 67 6.71 -17.05 -12.08
N THR A 68 6.47 -15.95 -12.81
CA THR A 68 6.86 -14.59 -12.40
C THR A 68 5.65 -13.86 -11.80
N VAL A 69 5.85 -12.65 -11.25
CA VAL A 69 4.75 -11.86 -10.68
C VAL A 69 3.77 -11.47 -11.79
N HIS A 70 2.48 -11.71 -11.55
CA HIS A 70 1.42 -11.41 -12.50
C HIS A 70 1.35 -9.90 -12.77
N ALA A 71 1.15 -9.51 -14.04
CA ALA A 71 1.03 -8.11 -14.45
C ALA A 71 -0.02 -7.34 -13.62
N ALA A 72 -1.20 -7.93 -13.42
CA ALA A 72 -2.24 -7.38 -12.54
C ALA A 72 -1.79 -7.20 -11.08
N ALA A 73 -0.94 -8.09 -10.53
CA ALA A 73 -0.40 -7.94 -9.18
C ALA A 73 0.63 -6.81 -9.10
N MET A 74 1.44 -6.61 -10.16
CA MET A 74 2.35 -5.46 -10.27
C MET A 74 1.58 -4.15 -10.39
N ALA A 75 0.50 -4.12 -11.19
CA ALA A 75 -0.39 -2.96 -11.30
C ALA A 75 -1.03 -2.63 -9.94
N LEU A 76 -1.58 -3.65 -9.24
CA LEU A 76 -2.13 -3.48 -7.89
C LEU A 76 -1.09 -2.94 -6.90
N LEU A 77 0.16 -3.41 -6.98
CA LEU A 77 1.26 -2.90 -6.15
C LEU A 77 1.48 -1.40 -6.38
N ALA A 78 1.57 -0.98 -7.64
CA ALA A 78 1.77 0.41 -8.01
C ALA A 78 0.56 1.29 -7.62
N GLU A 79 -0.65 0.79 -7.86
CA GLU A 79 -1.92 1.42 -7.48
C GLU A 79 -2.00 1.63 -5.95
N THR A 80 -1.64 0.60 -5.19
CA THR A 80 -1.67 0.66 -3.72
C THR A 80 -0.66 1.68 -3.20
N ALA A 81 0.58 1.66 -3.71
CA ALA A 81 1.62 2.60 -3.28
C ALA A 81 1.23 4.06 -3.58
N THR A 82 0.71 4.31 -4.78
CA THR A 82 0.29 5.66 -5.21
C THR A 82 -0.96 6.13 -4.43
N GLY A 83 -1.95 5.25 -4.24
CA GLY A 83 -3.14 5.55 -3.45
C GLY A 83 -2.83 5.86 -1.98
N LEU A 84 -1.91 5.11 -1.35
CA LEU A 84 -1.46 5.39 0.01
C LEU A 84 -0.70 6.73 0.11
N ALA A 85 0.20 7.02 -0.83
CA ALA A 85 0.92 8.29 -0.88
C ALA A 85 -0.04 9.48 -1.05
N LEU A 86 -1.04 9.36 -1.92
CA LEU A 86 -2.09 10.36 -2.08
C LEU A 86 -2.93 10.49 -0.80
N GLY A 87 -3.34 9.35 -0.22
CA GLY A 87 -4.13 9.28 1.00
C GLY A 87 -3.48 9.97 2.19
N MET A 88 -2.15 10.09 2.23
CA MET A 88 -1.43 10.87 3.24
C MET A 88 -1.63 12.39 3.11
N HIS A 89 -2.26 12.89 2.04
CA HIS A 89 -2.39 14.33 1.75
C HIS A 89 -3.83 14.79 1.56
N LEU A 90 -4.80 13.91 1.75
CA LEU A 90 -6.23 14.22 1.62
C LEU A 90 -6.88 14.52 2.97
N HIS A 91 -7.94 15.35 2.92
CA HIS A 91 -8.85 15.59 4.03
C HIS A 91 -9.67 14.33 4.36
N ASP A 92 -10.17 14.24 5.59
CA ASP A 92 -10.90 13.05 6.07
C ASP A 92 -12.23 12.82 5.34
N GLU A 93 -12.80 13.87 4.76
CA GLU A 93 -14.05 13.86 4.00
C GLU A 93 -13.85 13.49 2.53
N ALA A 94 -12.60 13.47 2.05
CA ALA A 94 -12.30 13.16 0.66
C ALA A 94 -12.35 11.65 0.39
N VAL A 95 -13.00 11.27 -0.70
CA VAL A 95 -13.02 9.89 -1.20
C VAL A 95 -12.18 9.83 -2.48
N PRO A 96 -10.91 9.43 -2.41
CA PRO A 96 -10.09 9.30 -3.61
C PRO A 96 -10.59 8.15 -4.49
N VAL A 97 -10.69 8.40 -5.79
CA VAL A 97 -11.04 7.40 -6.79
C VAL A 97 -10.08 7.53 -7.96
N ILE A 98 -9.53 6.40 -8.40
CA ILE A 98 -8.61 6.36 -9.54
C ILE A 98 -9.42 6.50 -10.82
N LYS A 99 -9.09 7.51 -11.62
CA LYS A 99 -9.74 7.79 -12.91
C LYS A 99 -9.05 7.12 -14.08
N GLN A 100 -7.73 7.01 -14.00
CA GLN A 100 -6.89 6.42 -15.03
C GLN A 100 -5.64 5.84 -14.38
N MET A 101 -5.15 4.74 -14.95
CA MET A 101 -3.87 4.13 -14.60
C MET A 101 -3.17 3.76 -15.91
N SER A 102 -1.89 4.11 -16.00
CA SER A 102 -1.01 3.68 -17.09
C SER A 102 0.12 2.86 -16.49
N VAL A 103 0.40 1.69 -17.04
CA VAL A 103 1.45 0.79 -16.55
C VAL A 103 2.22 0.27 -17.75
N ASP A 104 3.52 0.53 -17.77
CA ASP A 104 4.45 0.00 -18.76
C ASP A 104 5.27 -1.14 -18.12
N PHE A 105 5.13 -2.35 -18.68
CA PHE A 105 5.90 -3.52 -18.23
C PHE A 105 7.21 -3.59 -19.01
N LEU A 106 8.31 -3.23 -18.34
CA LEU A 106 9.58 -3.01 -19.04
C LEU A 106 10.42 -4.27 -19.20
N ARG A 107 10.56 -5.09 -18.14
CA ARG A 107 11.43 -6.30 -18.10
C ARG A 107 10.95 -7.29 -17.06
#